data_AF-A0A158BXY9-F1
#
_entry.id   AF-A0A158BXY9-F1
#
_cell.length_a   1.000
_cell.length_b   1.000
_cell.length_c   1.000
_cell.angle_alpha   90.00
_cell.angle_beta   90.00
_cell.angle_gamma   90.00
#
_symmetry.space_group_name_H-M   'P 1'
#
loop_
_entity.id
_entity.type
_entity.pdbx_description
1 polymer ?
#
loop_
_entity_poly.entity_id
_entity_poly.type
_entity_poly.pdbx_seq_one_letter_code
_entity_poly.pdbx_strand_id
1 'polypeptide(L)'
;MARQLPRFEPVGVDERRALWVKYRGNQDVQRLLLELAQVRRAIEEIEAYFSAVQKVWAEENLGQLVAMEKIRLLLVEHGLRQSALAGSKVAPRRDEPDEPEPALLD
;
A
#
# COMPACT_ATOMS: atom_id res chain seq x y z
N MET A 1 3.52 4.02 24.46
CA MET A 1 2.07 4.22 24.22
C MET A 1 1.90 4.86 22.85
N ALA A 2 1.18 4.23 21.93
CA ALA A 2 0.92 4.82 20.61
C ALA A 2 0.00 6.04 20.77
N ARG A 3 0.50 7.22 20.41
CA ARG A 3 -0.27 8.48 20.47
C ARG A 3 -1.38 8.38 19.43
N GLN A 4 -2.65 8.50 19.84
CA GLN A 4 -3.74 8.54 18.86
C GLN A 4 -3.56 9.74 17.95
N LEU A 5 -3.71 9.51 16.65
CA LEU A 5 -3.74 10.59 15.68
C LEU A 5 -4.97 11.47 15.97
N PRO A 6 -4.86 12.80 15.80
CA PRO A 6 -6.01 13.68 15.93
C PRO A 6 -7.08 13.26 14.92
N ARG A 7 -8.35 13.47 15.26
CA ARG A 7 -9.43 13.32 14.27
C ARG A 7 -9.18 14.33 13.14
N PHE A 8 -9.25 13.85 11.91
CA PHE A 8 -9.15 14.67 10.72
C PHE A 8 -10.24 14.25 9.74
N GLU A 9 -10.74 15.21 8.96
CA GLU A 9 -11.69 14.94 7.90
C GLU A 9 -10.97 14.28 6.71
N PRO A 10 -11.57 13.25 6.06
CA PRO A 10 -10.96 12.64 4.90
C PRO A 10 -10.80 13.64 3.75
N VAL A 11 -9.60 13.72 3.18
CA VAL A 11 -9.32 14.61 2.04
C VAL A 11 -10.10 14.16 0.79
N GLY A 12 -10.91 15.06 0.23
CA GLY A 12 -11.74 14.78 -0.95
C GLY A 12 -10.94 14.67 -2.26
N VAL A 13 -11.57 14.16 -3.33
CA VAL A 13 -10.93 14.10 -4.68
C VAL A 13 -10.68 15.52 -5.22
N ASP A 14 -11.67 16.40 -5.15
CA ASP A 14 -11.54 17.77 -5.66
C ASP A 14 -10.58 18.61 -4.82
N GLU A 15 -10.59 18.40 -3.51
CA GLU A 15 -9.62 19.01 -2.60
C GLU A 15 -8.18 18.59 -2.96
N ARG A 16 -7.92 17.31 -3.24
CA ARG A 16 -6.61 16.85 -3.71
C ARG A 16 -6.19 17.50 -5.03
N ARG A 17 -7.12 17.66 -5.98
CA ARG A 17 -6.84 18.36 -7.25
C ARG A 17 -6.49 19.82 -7.01
N ALA A 18 -7.20 20.50 -6.12
CA ALA A 18 -6.89 21.87 -5.73
C ALA A 18 -5.50 21.97 -5.06
N LEU A 19 -5.19 21.05 -4.14
CA LEU A 19 -3.87 20.96 -3.50
C LEU A 19 -2.74 20.69 -4.51
N TRP A 20 -2.97 19.83 -5.51
CA TRP A 20 -2.00 19.55 -6.56
C TRP A 20 -1.64 20.80 -7.38
N VAL A 21 -2.63 21.63 -7.71
CA VAL A 21 -2.39 22.90 -8.41
C VAL A 21 -1.70 23.90 -7.49
N LYS A 22 -2.17 24.03 -6.25
CA LYS A 22 -1.66 24.99 -5.27
C LYS A 22 -0.19 24.76 -4.90
N TYR A 23 0.23 23.50 -4.79
CA TYR A 23 1.59 23.12 -4.39
C TYR A 23 2.43 22.60 -5.56
N ARG A 24 2.11 23.02 -6.79
CA ARG A 24 2.87 22.60 -7.97
C ARG A 24 4.34 23.01 -7.84
N GLY A 25 5.24 22.05 -8.07
CA GLY A 25 6.68 22.23 -7.93
C GLY A 25 7.23 21.90 -6.54
N ASN A 26 6.37 21.74 -5.52
CA ASN A 26 6.77 21.16 -4.24
C ASN A 26 6.71 19.62 -4.34
N GLN A 27 7.89 19.01 -4.51
CA GLN A 27 8.00 17.57 -4.73
C GLN A 27 7.48 16.74 -3.55
N ASP A 28 7.65 17.21 -2.31
CA ASP A 28 7.20 16.47 -1.12
C ASP A 28 5.68 16.41 -1.03
N VAL A 29 5.00 17.55 -1.24
CA VAL A 29 3.54 17.60 -1.23
C VAL A 29 2.96 16.82 -2.40
N GLN A 30 3.58 16.92 -3.59
CA GLN A 30 3.14 16.16 -4.75
C GLN A 30 3.30 14.65 -4.53
N ARG A 31 4.42 14.20 -3.97
CA ARG A 31 4.65 12.79 -3.61
C ARG A 31 3.61 12.29 -2.60
N LEU A 32 3.31 13.08 -1.57
CA LEU A 32 2.29 12.73 -0.57
C LEU A 32 0.89 12.57 -1.21
N LEU A 33 0.51 13.48 -2.10
CA LEU A 33 -0.78 13.41 -2.81
C LEU A 33 -0.87 12.18 -3.72
N LEU A 34 0.23 11.80 -4.38
CA LEU A 34 0.31 10.60 -5.20
C LEU A 34 0.23 9.33 -4.35
N GLU A 35 0.93 9.25 -3.22
CA GLU A 35 0.83 8.12 -2.30
C GLU A 35 -0.60 7.94 -1.79
N LEU A 36 -1.27 9.03 -1.42
CA LEU A 36 -2.69 8.98 -1.03
C LEU A 36 -3.60 8.51 -2.18
N ALA A 37 -3.31 8.91 -3.42
CA ALA A 37 -4.06 8.44 -4.59
C ALA A 37 -3.83 6.95 -4.87
N GLN A 38 -2.59 6.49 -4.76
CA GLN A 38 -2.22 5.10 -4.95
C GLN A 38 -2.90 4.19 -3.93
N VAL A 39 -2.88 4.56 -2.64
CA VAL A 39 -3.50 3.76 -1.58
C VAL A 39 -5.00 3.64 -1.78
N ARG A 40 -5.68 4.74 -2.10
CA ARG A 40 -7.14 4.71 -2.36
C ARG A 40 -7.48 3.79 -3.52
N ARG A 41 -6.73 3.88 -4.62
CA ARG A 41 -6.91 3.00 -5.78
C ARG A 41 -6.70 1.53 -5.42
N ALA A 42 -5.66 1.21 -4.64
CA ALA A 42 -5.41 -0.16 -4.21
C ALA A 42 -6.57 -0.71 -3.37
N ILE A 43 -7.14 0.09 -2.46
CA ILE A 43 -8.31 -0.29 -1.66
C ILE A 43 -9.53 -0.53 -2.57
N GLU A 44 -9.81 0.39 -3.50
CA GLU A 44 -10.91 0.23 -4.47
C GLU A 44 -10.77 -1.06 -5.31
N GLU A 45 -9.56 -1.38 -5.75
CA GLU A 45 -9.27 -2.61 -6.49
C GLU A 45 -9.47 -3.87 -5.62
N ILE A 46 -9.02 -3.84 -4.36
CA ILE A 46 -9.26 -4.92 -3.39
C ILE A 46 -10.76 -5.13 -3.17
N GLU A 47 -11.53 -4.06 -2.96
CA GLU A 47 -12.99 -4.13 -2.76
C GLU A 47 -13.70 -4.70 -3.99
N ALA A 48 -13.28 -4.32 -5.19
CA ALA A 48 -13.83 -4.83 -6.43
C ALA A 48 -13.60 -6.35 -6.58
N TYR A 49 -12.37 -6.83 -6.34
CA TYR A 49 -12.07 -8.26 -6.38
C TYR A 49 -12.78 -9.03 -5.26
N PHE A 50 -12.85 -8.47 -4.06
CA PHE A 50 -13.55 -9.09 -2.95
C PHE A 50 -15.04 -9.26 -3.24
N SER A 51 -15.67 -8.25 -3.82
CA SER A 51 -17.06 -8.31 -4.27
C SER A 51 -17.28 -9.39 -5.34
N ALA A 52 -16.32 -9.57 -6.26
CA ALA A 52 -16.39 -10.61 -7.27
C ALA A 52 -16.28 -12.03 -6.67
N VAL A 53 -15.38 -12.21 -5.69
CA VAL A 53 -15.28 -13.47 -4.92
C VAL A 53 -16.59 -13.76 -4.17
N GLN A 54 -17.18 -12.76 -3.51
CA GLN A 54 -18.45 -12.94 -2.78
C GLN A 54 -19.61 -13.36 -3.69
N LYS A 55 -19.74 -12.75 -4.88
CA LYS A 55 -20.79 -13.10 -5.85
C LYS A 55 -20.66 -14.55 -6.31
N VAL A 56 -19.45 -14.93 -6.71
CA VAL A 56 -19.15 -16.29 -7.18
C VAL A 56 -19.38 -17.32 -6.06
N TRP A 57 -19.05 -16.97 -4.81
CA TRP A 57 -19.33 -17.81 -3.65
C TRP A 57 -20.83 -17.98 -3.39
N ALA A 58 -21.63 -16.92 -3.56
CA ALA A 58 -23.08 -16.95 -3.37
C ALA A 58 -23.82 -17.72 -4.49
N GLU A 59 -23.23 -17.84 -5.68
CA GLU A 59 -23.80 -18.53 -6.84
C GLU A 59 -23.50 -20.06 -6.87
N GLU A 60 -23.02 -20.62 -5.76
CA GLU A 60 -22.83 -22.06 -5.46
C GLU A 60 -21.99 -22.90 -6.44
N ASN A 61 -21.16 -22.33 -7.34
CA ASN A 61 -20.20 -23.14 -8.08
C ASN A 61 -18.89 -22.41 -8.41
N LEU A 62 -17.82 -22.90 -7.75
CA LEU A 62 -16.39 -22.68 -7.99
C LEU A 62 -15.80 -21.37 -7.44
N GLY A 63 -14.74 -21.48 -6.63
CA GLY A 63 -14.01 -20.31 -6.13
C GLY A 63 -13.35 -19.48 -7.23
N GLN A 64 -13.41 -18.14 -7.10
CA GLN A 64 -12.78 -17.23 -8.05
C GLN A 64 -11.28 -17.07 -7.78
N LEU A 65 -10.51 -18.15 -7.96
CA LEU A 65 -9.06 -18.25 -7.70
C LEU A 65 -8.25 -17.09 -8.29
N VAL A 66 -8.63 -16.62 -9.48
CA VAL A 66 -7.97 -15.46 -10.12
C VAL A 66 -8.15 -14.18 -9.31
N ALA A 67 -9.36 -13.89 -8.82
CA ALA A 67 -9.60 -12.70 -8.01
C ALA A 67 -8.92 -12.80 -6.64
N MET A 68 -8.89 -13.98 -6.04
CA MET A 68 -8.11 -14.22 -4.82
C MET A 68 -6.61 -13.99 -5.02
N GLU A 69 -6.05 -14.47 -6.13
CA GLU A 69 -4.64 -14.22 -6.46
C GLU A 69 -4.38 -12.73 -6.74
N LYS A 70 -5.31 -12.02 -7.39
CA LYS A 70 -5.21 -10.56 -7.59
C LYS A 70 -5.20 -9.81 -6.27
N ILE A 71 -6.05 -10.19 -5.31
CA ILE A 71 -6.03 -9.64 -3.95
C ILE A 71 -4.68 -9.92 -3.28
N ARG A 72 -4.17 -11.17 -3.37
CA ARG A 72 -2.86 -11.54 -2.80
C ARG A 72 -1.73 -10.66 -3.35
N LEU A 73 -1.70 -10.44 -4.66
CA LEU A 73 -0.68 -9.59 -5.31
C LEU A 73 -0.76 -8.13 -4.85
N LEU A 74 -1.97 -7.57 -4.77
CA LEU A 74 -2.18 -6.20 -4.26
C LEU A 74 -1.72 -6.06 -2.81
N LEU A 75 -1.99 -7.06 -1.96
CA LEU A 75 -1.54 -7.08 -0.56
C LEU A 75 -0.01 -7.20 -0.45
N VAL A 76 0.63 -8.02 -1.28
CA VAL A 76 2.09 -8.14 -1.34
C VAL A 76 2.73 -6.83 -1.80
N GLU A 77 2.20 -6.19 -2.85
CA GLU A 77 2.69 -4.89 -3.31
C GLU A 77 2.56 -3.83 -2.20
N HIS A 78 1.41 -3.80 -1.51
CA HIS A 78 1.19 -2.88 -0.41
C HIS A 78 2.16 -3.13 0.75
N GLY A 79 2.40 -4.39 1.13
CA GLY A 79 3.34 -4.75 2.20
C GLY A 79 4.80 -4.38 1.88
N LEU A 80 5.23 -4.56 0.63
CA LEU A 80 6.56 -4.12 0.18
C LEU A 80 6.69 -2.60 0.23
N ARG A 81 5.66 -1.87 -0.22
CA ARG A 81 5.63 -0.41 -0.17
C ARG A 81 5.61 0.10 1.27
N GLN A 82 4.84 -0.51 2.17
CA GLN A 82 4.84 -0.16 3.60
C GLN A 82 6.22 -0.36 4.24
N SER A 83 6.90 -1.47 3.94
CA SER A 83 8.27 -1.72 4.41
C SER A 83 9.24 -0.64 3.94
N ALA A 84 9.16 -0.25 2.66
CA ALA A 84 9.97 0.83 2.10
C ALA A 84 9.67 2.19 2.77
N LEU A 85 8.40 2.50 3.06
CA LEU A 85 7.99 3.73 3.74
C LEU A 85 8.42 3.77 5.22
N ALA A 86 8.48 2.61 5.89
CA ALA A 86 8.94 2.49 7.27
C ALA A 86 10.48 2.65 7.40
N GLY A 87 11.21 2.75 6.28
CA GLY A 87 12.67 2.74 6.27
C GLY A 87 13.26 1.38 6.67
N SER A 88 12.44 0.33 6.78
CA SER A 88 12.94 -1.03 6.98
C SER A 88 13.60 -1.49 5.68
N LYS A 89 14.88 -1.89 5.74
CA LYS A 89 15.49 -2.72 4.69
C LYS A 89 14.50 -3.85 4.40
N VAL A 90 14.14 -4.03 3.14
CA VAL A 90 13.36 -5.19 2.69
C VAL A 90 14.02 -6.41 3.31
N ALA A 91 13.26 -7.22 4.06
CA ALA A 91 13.82 -8.42 4.68
C ALA A 91 14.52 -9.22 3.58
N PRO A 92 15.80 -9.62 3.76
CA PRO A 92 16.53 -10.34 2.73
C PRO A 92 15.71 -11.54 2.31
N ARG A 93 15.71 -11.85 1.02
CA ARG A 93 15.08 -13.09 0.56
C ARG A 93 15.78 -14.23 1.30
N ARG A 94 15.03 -15.29 1.66
CA ARG A 94 15.54 -16.43 2.46
C ARG A 94 16.80 -17.09 1.87
N ASP A 95 17.13 -16.78 0.62
CA ASP A 95 18.25 -17.31 -0.15
C ASP A 95 19.42 -16.31 -0.30
N GLU A 96 19.36 -15.12 0.29
CA GLU A 96 20.47 -14.15 0.29
C GLU A 96 21.39 -14.40 1.50
N PRO A 97 22.71 -14.51 1.30
CA PRO A 97 23.66 -14.67 2.39
C PRO A 97 23.72 -13.40 3.24
N ASP A 98 23.71 -13.59 4.57
CA ASP A 98 23.80 -12.49 5.55
C ASP A 98 25.02 -11.60 5.26
N GLU A 99 24.81 -10.27 5.32
CA GLU A 99 25.91 -9.29 5.24
C GLU A 99 26.94 -9.60 6.35
N PRO A 100 28.24 -9.72 6.05
CA PRO A 100 29.24 -10.06 7.06
C PRO A 100 29.29 -8.95 8.12
N GLU A 101 29.17 -9.34 9.39
CA GLU A 101 29.25 -8.41 10.52
C GLU A 101 30.53 -7.56 10.41
N PRO A 102 30.44 -6.23 10.57
CA PRO A 102 31.61 -5.38 10.49
C PRO A 102 32.56 -5.75 11.62
N ALA A 103 33.77 -6.19 11.26
CA ALA A 103 34.82 -6.50 12.22
C ALA A 103 35.03 -5.30 13.13
N LEU A 104 34.77 -5.50 14.43
CA LEU A 104 35.14 -4.55 15.46
C LEU A 104 36.67 -4.46 15.43
N LEU A 105 37.18 -3.31 14.97
CA LEU A 105 38.60 -2.98 15.07
C LEU A 105 38.85 -2.54 16.51
N ASP A 106 39.73 -3.27 17.21
CA ASP A 106 40.21 -2.96 18.57
C ASP A 106 40.94 -1.62 18.65
#